data_AF-Q4BUH2-F1
#
_entry.id   AF-Q4BUH2-F1
#
_cell.length_a   1.000
_cell.length_b   1.000
_cell.length_c   1.000
_cell.angle_alpha   90.00
_cell.angle_beta   90.00
_cell.angle_gamma   90.00
#
_symmetry.space_group_name_H-M   'P 1'
#
loop_
_entity.id
_entity.type
_entity.pdbx_description
1 polymer ?
#
loop_
_entity_poly.entity_id
_entity_poly.type
_entity_poly.pdbx_seq_one_letter_code
_entity_poly.pdbx_strand_id
1 'polypeptide(L)' 'MRPIFELLKQWGLEMKGTVGEVIPYNPQFHQLLEGGGHAEVGEPVIIRYVGYDHDHKLLYRPKVSPVKKDEETTTTTN' A
#
# COMPACT_ATOMS: atom_id res chain seq x y z
N MET A 1 4.43 -20.35 -12.47
CA MET A 1 5.62 -19.67 -13.01
C MET A 1 5.31 -18.19 -13.18
N ARG A 2 6.18 -17.29 -12.70
CA ARG A 2 5.97 -15.84 -12.69
C ARG A 2 7.16 -15.14 -13.39
N PRO A 3 7.37 -15.38 -14.70
CA PRO A 3 8.63 -15.06 -15.39
C PRO A 3 9.01 -13.57 -15.35
N ILE A 4 8.01 -12.68 -15.38
CA ILE A 4 8.24 -11.24 -15.26
C ILE A 4 8.89 -10.86 -13.92
N PHE A 5 8.50 -11.51 -12.81
CA PHE A 5 9.02 -11.20 -11.48
C PHE A 5 10.44 -11.73 -11.29
N GLU A 6 10.76 -12.85 -11.92
CA GLU A 6 12.13 -13.39 -11.94
C GLU A 6 13.07 -12.46 -12.69
N LEU A 7 12.62 -11.90 -13.83
CA LEU A 7 13.39 -10.92 -14.59
C LEU A 7 13.64 -9.63 -13.79
N LEU A 8 12.61 -9.10 -13.13
CA LEU A 8 12.74 -7.91 -12.27
C LEU A 8 13.76 -8.15 -11.15
N LYS A 9 13.70 -9.32 -10.50
CA LYS A 9 14.66 -9.69 -9.45
C LYS A 9 16.10 -9.78 -9.99
N GLN A 10 16.30 -10.31 -11.19
CA GLN A 10 17.62 -10.36 -11.83
C GLN A 10 18.18 -8.97 -12.13
N TRP A 11 17.31 -7.99 -12.38
CA TRP A 11 17.68 -6.58 -12.54
C TRP A 11 17.82 -5.84 -11.21
N GLY A 12 17.83 -6.54 -10.08
CA GLY A 12 18.00 -5.93 -8.75
C GLY A 12 16.75 -5.23 -8.20
N LEU A 13 15.58 -5.43 -8.82
CA LEU A 13 14.32 -4.88 -8.35
C LEU A 13 13.67 -5.80 -7.32
N GLU A 14 13.36 -5.25 -6.16
CA GLU A 14 12.62 -5.93 -5.10
C GLU A 14 11.25 -5.28 -4.90
N MET A 15 10.21 -6.10 -4.81
CA MET A 15 8.86 -5.62 -4.56
C MET A 15 8.70 -5.18 -3.09
N LYS A 16 7.97 -4.07 -2.90
CA LYS A 16 7.62 -3.56 -1.57
C LYS A 16 6.13 -3.73 -1.30
N GLY A 17 5.86 -4.64 -0.37
CA GLY A 17 4.53 -4.99 0.11
C GLY A 17 3.75 -5.89 -0.84
N THR A 18 2.56 -6.28 -0.40
CA THR A 18 1.63 -7.15 -1.13
C THR A 18 0.34 -6.40 -1.41
N VAL A 19 -0.23 -6.54 -2.61
CA VAL A 19 -1.56 -5.96 -2.90
C VAL A 19 -2.58 -6.53 -1.92
N GLY A 20 -3.40 -5.65 -1.34
CA GLY A 20 -4.41 -6.01 -0.35
C GLY A 20 -3.89 -6.07 1.09
N GLU A 21 -2.57 -5.97 1.30
CA GLU A 21 -1.97 -5.89 2.64
C GLU A 21 -2.38 -4.59 3.32
N VAL A 22 -2.78 -4.68 4.59
CA VAL A 22 -3.13 -3.53 5.44
C VAL A 22 -1.95 -3.22 6.36
N ILE A 23 -1.42 -2.01 6.27
CA ILE A 23 -0.24 -1.56 7.02
C ILE A 23 -0.43 -0.14 7.56
N PRO A 24 0.34 0.26 8.59
CA PRO A 24 0.36 1.65 9.05
C PRO A 24 0.86 2.59 7.96
N TYR A 25 0.17 3.70 7.75
CA TYR A 25 0.57 4.70 6.77
C TYR A 25 1.88 5.38 7.18
N ASN A 26 2.84 5.45 6.26
CA ASN A 26 4.08 6.19 6.42
C ASN A 26 4.35 6.97 5.14
N PRO A 27 4.25 8.31 5.13
CA PRO A 27 4.41 9.12 3.91
C PRO A 27 5.82 9.09 3.32
N GLN A 28 6.84 8.66 4.08
CA GLN A 28 8.19 8.46 3.54
C GLN A 28 8.23 7.28 2.58
N PHE A 29 7.48 6.21 2.88
CA PHE A 29 7.50 4.96 2.12
C PHE A 29 6.26 4.74 1.27
N HIS A 30 5.12 5.37 1.59
CA HIS A 30 3.84 5.16 0.92
C HIS A 30 3.35 6.42 0.23
N GLN A 31 2.62 6.23 -0.87
CA GLN A 31 1.96 7.32 -1.57
C GLN A 31 0.44 7.10 -1.53
N LEU A 32 -0.31 8.08 -1.03
CA LEU A 32 -1.78 8.03 -1.14
C LEU A 32 -2.19 8.12 -2.61
N LEU A 33 -3.14 7.28 -2.99
CA LEU A 33 -3.72 7.26 -4.33
C LEU A 33 -4.64 8.46 -4.50
N GLU A 34 -4.51 9.18 -5.60
CA GLU A 34 -5.39 10.32 -5.91
C GLU A 34 -6.86 9.89 -5.96
N GLY A 35 -7.74 10.63 -5.30
CA GLY A 35 -9.15 10.23 -5.12
C GLY A 35 -9.39 9.07 -4.16
N GLY A 36 -8.34 8.53 -3.52
CA GLY A 36 -8.43 7.41 -2.56
C GLY A 36 -8.84 7.82 -1.15
N GLY A 37 -8.85 9.11 -0.82
CA GLY A 37 -9.08 9.66 0.52
C GLY A 37 -7.79 10.06 1.24
N HIS A 38 -7.93 10.50 2.49
CA HIS A 38 -6.81 10.94 3.36
C HIS A 38 -6.55 9.91 4.46
N ALA A 39 -5.28 9.78 4.85
CA ALA A 39 -4.85 8.99 6.02
C ALA A 39 -3.78 9.77 6.79
N GLU A 40 -3.85 9.74 8.11
CA GLU A 40 -2.82 10.27 9.01
C GLU A 40 -1.68 9.25 9.19
N VAL A 41 -0.52 9.73 9.63
CA VAL A 41 0.64 8.87 9.87
C VAL A 41 0.28 7.81 10.91
N GLY A 42 0.52 6.54 10.59
CA GLY A 42 0.18 5.39 11.42
C GLY A 42 -1.22 4.81 11.19
N GLU A 43 -2.12 5.52 10.50
CA GLU A 43 -3.46 4.99 10.21
C GLU A 43 -3.42 3.80 9.24
N PRO A 44 -4.37 2.86 9.36
CA PRO A 44 -4.39 1.68 8.50
C PRO A 44 -4.72 2.05 7.05
N VAL A 45 -3.81 1.68 6.15
CA VAL A 45 -3.97 1.83 4.70
C VAL A 45 -3.78 0.48 4.02
N ILE A 46 -4.46 0.28 2.89
CA ILE A 46 -4.37 -0.92 2.07
C ILE A 46 -3.51 -0.65 0.83
N ILE A 47 -2.57 -1.54 0.53
CA ILE A 47 -1.76 -1.47 -0.69
C ILE A 47 -2.63 -1.77 -1.91
N ARG A 48 -2.74 -0.78 -2.81
CA ARG A 48 -3.43 -0.90 -4.11
C ARG A 48 -2.46 -1.22 -5.23
N TYR A 49 -1.25 -0.66 -5.17
CA TYR A 49 -0.16 -0.98 -6.09
C TYR A 49 1.14 -1.16 -5.31
N VAL A 50 1.87 -2.24 -5.60
CA VAL A 50 3.16 -2.54 -4.97
C VAL A 50 4.21 -1.47 -5.32
N GLY A 51 5.14 -1.28 -4.39
CA GLY A 51 6.34 -0.47 -4.62
C GLY A 51 7.50 -1.30 -5.15
N TYR A 52 8.59 -0.62 -5.47
CA TYR A 52 9.83 -1.25 -5.88
C TYR A 52 11.04 -0.52 -5.30
N ASP A 53 12.02 -1.29 -4.82
CA ASP A 53 13.37 -0.84 -4.48
C ASP A 53 14.35 -1.37 -5.54
N HIS A 54 15.43 -0.64 -5.82
CA HIS A 54 16.56 -1.10 -6.63
C HIS A 54 17.86 -0.74 -5.91
N ASP A 55 18.73 -1.73 -5.71
CA ASP A 55 19.98 -1.58 -4.94
C ASP A 55 19.76 -0.87 -3.59
N HIS A 56 18.71 -1.29 -2.85
CA HIS A 56 18.30 -0.73 -1.55
C HIS A 56 17.84 0.74 -1.58
N LYS A 57 17.59 1.30 -2.76
CA LYS A 57 17.01 2.62 -2.94
C LYS A 57 15.55 2.51 -3.38
N LEU A 58 14.67 3.22 -2.68
CA LEU A 58 13.27 3.33 -3.05
C LEU A 58 13.12 3.99 -4.42
N LEU A 59 12.72 3.20 -5.42
CA LEU A 59 12.44 3.69 -6.77
C LEU A 59 11.00 4.14 -6.90
N TYR A 60 10.07 3.35 -6.37
CA TYR A 60 8.65 3.62 -6.48
C TYR A 60 7.93 3.26 -5.18
N ARG A 61 7.21 4.23 -4.63
CA ARG A 61 6.42 4.02 -3.42
C ARG A 61 5.20 3.15 -3.72
N PRO A 62 4.89 2.15 -2.87
CA PRO A 62 3.59 1.52 -2.89
C PRO A 62 2.50 2.59 -2.81
N LYS A 63 1.50 2.46 -3.68
CA LYS A 63 0.33 3.32 -3.65
C LYS A 63 -0.73 2.68 -2.78
N VAL A 64 -1.25 3.47 -1.86
CA VAL A 64 -2.15 3.00 -0.81
C VAL A 64 -3.43 3.84 -0.78
N SER A 65 -4.50 3.27 -0.23
CA SER A 65 -5.70 4.02 0.14
C SER A 65 -6.02 3.78 1.61
N PRO A 66 -6.68 4.70 2.31
CA PRO A 66 -7.27 4.42 3.62
C PRO A 66 -8.15 3.16 3.55
N VAL A 67 -8.13 2.36 4.61
CA VAL A 67 -9.15 1.35 4.81
C VAL A 67 -10.42 2.11 5.18
N LYS A 68 -11.48 2.02 4.37
CA LYS A 68 -12.78 2.56 4.76
C LYS A 68 -13.20 1.84 6.03
N LYS A 69 -13.45 2.58 7.11
CA LYS A 69 -14.24 2.05 8.21
C LYS A 69 -15.66 1.96 7.68
N ASP A 70 -16.12 0.74 7.43
CA ASP A 70 -17.55 0.53 7.31
C ASP A 70 -18.14 0.86 8.69
N GLU A 71 -18.91 1.95 8.77
CA GLU A 71 -19.66 2.31 9.97
C GLU A 71 -20.78 1.28 10.15
N GLU A 72 -20.47 0.16 10.79
CA GLU A 72 -21.48 -0.72 11.40
C GLU A 72 -21.32 -0.68 12.92
N THR A 73 -22.15 0.14 13.57
CA THR A 73 -22.99 -0.22 14.73
C THR A 73 -23.49 1.03 15.47
N THR A 74 -24.73 1.47 15.18
CA THR A 74 -25.70 1.87 16.22
C THR A 74 -27.12 1.74 15.65
N THR A 75 -27.67 0.54 15.68
CA THR A 75 -29.11 0.37 15.85
C THR A 75 -29.45 0.79 17.28
N THR A 76 -29.91 2.02 17.46
CA THR A 76 -30.67 2.43 18.66
C THR A 76 -32.11 2.65 18.21
N THR A 77 -32.95 1.65 18.45
CA THR A 77 -34.41 1.77 18.33
C THR A 77 -34.92 2.56 19.53
N ASN A 78 -35.56 3.70 19.26
CA ASN A 78 -36.52 4.34 20.17
C ASN A 78 -37.91 3.74 19.98
#